data_AF-A0A519Q0I4-F1
#
_entry.id   AF-A0A519Q0I4-F1
#
_cell.length_a   1.000
_cell.length_b   1.000
_cell.length_c   1.000
_cell.angle_alpha   90.00
_cell.angle_beta   90.00
_cell.angle_gamma   90.00
#
_symmetry.space_group_name_H-M   'P 1'
#
loop_
_entity.id
_entity.type
_entity.pdbx_description
1 polymer ?
#
loop_
_entity_poly.entity_id
_entity_poly.type
_entity_poly.pdbx_seq_one_letter_code
_entity_poly.pdbx_strand_id
1 'polypeptide(L)' 'MTDESKHDPARQGPLLPHAEPGKVVIENPPAAPMHMTAEEADISGIRLLDAADAARRLRDRPGD' A
#
# COMPACT_ATOMS: atom_id res chain seq x y z
N MET A 1 6.25 -32.44 -10.20
CA MET A 1 5.65 -31.36 -9.39
C MET A 1 6.70 -30.28 -9.28
N THR A 2 6.74 -29.34 -10.22
CA THR A 2 7.63 -28.18 -10.15
C THR A 2 6.88 -27.08 -9.44
N ASP A 3 7.30 -26.82 -8.21
CA ASP A 3 6.91 -25.66 -7.42
C ASP A 3 7.42 -24.42 -8.17
N GLU A 4 6.56 -23.84 -9.01
CA GLU A 4 6.73 -22.48 -9.49
C GLU A 4 6.50 -21.55 -8.29
N SER A 5 7.48 -21.49 -7.39
CA SER A 5 7.71 -20.34 -6.53
C SER A 5 7.95 -19.15 -7.45
N LYS A 6 6.84 -18.58 -7.93
CA LYS A 6 6.76 -17.35 -8.70
C LYS A 6 7.46 -16.30 -7.84
N HIS A 7 8.72 -16.03 -8.18
CA HIS A 7 9.52 -15.01 -7.55
C HIS A 7 8.85 -13.69 -7.91
N ASP A 8 7.88 -13.25 -7.11
CA ASP A 8 7.32 -11.91 -7.22
C ASP A 8 8.53 -10.97 -7.13
N PRO A 9 8.89 -10.26 -8.21
CA PRO A 9 10.05 -9.39 -8.18
C PRO A 9 9.84 -8.44 -7.01
N ALA A 10 10.75 -8.48 -6.02
CA ALA A 10 10.61 -7.73 -4.79
C ALA A 10 10.19 -6.30 -5.15
N ARG A 11 8.96 -5.92 -4.76
CA ARG A 11 8.33 -4.67 -5.20
C ARG A 11 9.32 -3.52 -4.99
N GLN A 12 9.62 -2.78 -6.04
CA GLN A 12 10.52 -1.63 -6.00
C GLN A 12 9.71 -0.33 -6.16
N GLY A 13 10.23 0.77 -5.62
CA GLY A 13 9.62 2.09 -5.76
C GLY A 13 8.67 2.49 -4.63
N PRO A 14 8.09 3.70 -4.69
CA PRO A 14 7.21 4.21 -3.65
C PRO A 14 5.92 3.38 -3.56
N LEU A 15 5.35 3.32 -2.35
CA LEU A 15 4.04 2.74 -2.12
C LEU A 15 2.96 3.53 -2.88
N LEU A 16 1.95 2.78 -3.32
CA LEU A 16 0.75 3.30 -3.98
C LEU A 16 -0.47 2.83 -3.17
N PRO A 17 -0.67 3.37 -1.96
CA PRO A 17 -1.84 3.03 -1.15
C PRO A 17 -3.10 3.65 -1.73
N HIS A 18 -4.23 3.01 -1.51
CA HIS A 18 -5.54 3.60 -1.76
C HIS A 18 -6.46 3.39 -0.56
N ALA A 19 -7.49 4.23 -0.47
CA ALA A 19 -8.44 4.21 0.62
C ALA A 19 -9.64 3.33 0.30
N GLU A 20 -10.00 2.47 1.25
CA GLU A 20 -11.31 1.82 1.34
C GLU A 20 -12.02 2.30 2.62
N PRO A 21 -13.34 2.11 2.76
CA PRO A 21 -14.05 2.50 3.98
C PRO A 21 -13.41 1.92 5.24
N GLY A 22 -12.81 2.78 6.05
CA GLY A 22 -12.18 2.42 7.34
C GLY A 22 -10.82 1.75 7.26
N LYS A 23 -10.22 1.55 6.08
CA LYS A 23 -8.90 0.92 5.94
C LYS A 23 -8.09 1.46 4.76
N VAL A 24 -6.77 1.37 4.87
CA VAL A 24 -5.82 1.66 3.79
C VAL A 24 -5.38 0.35 3.17
N VAL A 25 -5.43 0.26 1.85
CA VAL A 25 -5.04 -0.92 1.08
C VAL A 25 -3.71 -0.65 0.40
N ILE A 26 -2.78 -1.58 0.59
CA ILE A 26 -1.50 -1.63 -0.12
C ILE A 26 -1.54 -2.92 -0.93
N GLU A 27 -1.73 -2.81 -2.25
CA GLU A 27 -1.80 -3.98 -3.13
C GLU A 27 -0.46 -4.71 -3.21
N ASN A 28 -0.48 -6.04 -3.26
CA ASN A 28 0.71 -6.87 -3.41
C ASN A 28 1.79 -6.53 -2.37
N PRO A 29 1.51 -6.70 -1.06
CA PRO A 29 2.56 -6.58 -0.05
C PRO A 29 3.61 -7.66 -0.32
N PRO A 30 4.90 -7.31 -0.38
CA PRO A 30 5.93 -8.30 -0.67
C PRO A 30 6.01 -9.32 0.46
N ALA A 31 6.19 -10.60 0.11
CA ALA A 31 6.41 -11.69 1.06
C ALA A 31 7.78 -11.60 1.77
N ALA A 32 8.67 -10.75 1.25
CA ALA A 32 9.99 -10.44 1.78
C ALA A 32 10.08 -8.93 2.10
N PRO A 33 11.11 -8.47 2.83
CA PRO A 33 11.33 -7.05 3.07
C PRO A 33 11.35 -6.24 1.77
N MET A 34 10.58 -5.15 1.74
CA MET A 34 10.63 -4.17 0.67
C MET A 34 11.79 -3.22 0.89
N HIS A 35 12.63 -3.01 -0.13
CA HIS A 35 13.70 -2.02 -0.08
C HIS A 35 13.26 -0.78 -0.85
N MET A 36 13.44 0.38 -0.23
CA MET A 36 13.08 1.68 -0.77
C MET A 36 14.23 2.64 -0.50
N THR A 37 14.46 3.59 -1.40
CA THR A 37 15.33 4.73 -1.09
C THR A 37 14.68 5.62 -0.04
N ALA A 38 15.46 6.50 0.59
CA ALA A 38 14.92 7.47 1.55
C ALA A 38 13.84 8.36 0.90
N GLU A 39 14.06 8.82 -0.33
CA GLU A 39 13.10 9.64 -1.08
C GLU A 39 11.81 8.87 -1.39
N GLU A 40 11.92 7.60 -1.78
CA GLU A 40 10.76 6.75 -2.01
C GLU A 40 9.97 6.51 -0.72
N ALA A 41 10.66 6.33 0.41
CA ALA A 41 10.03 6.19 1.72
C ALA A 41 9.29 7.47 2.13
N ASP A 42 9.87 8.64 1.90
CA ASP A 42 9.24 9.94 2.18
C ASP A 42 7.95 10.12 1.35
N ILE A 43 8.03 9.90 0.04
CA ILE A 43 6.85 9.97 -0.86
C ILE A 43 5.77 8.98 -0.42
N SER A 44 6.18 7.78 0.01
CA SER A 44 5.26 6.74 0.48
C SER A 44 4.55 7.12 1.77
N GLY A 45 5.29 7.74 2.71
CA GLY A 45 4.74 8.25 3.95
C GLY A 45 3.63 9.27 3.70
N ILE A 46 3.86 10.23 2.80
CA ILE A 46 2.86 11.24 2.42
C ILE A 46 1.59 10.56 1.88
N ARG A 47 1.74 9.65 0.90
CA ARG A 47 0.59 8.94 0.30
C ARG A 47 -0.19 8.10 1.31
N LEU A 48 0.51 7.47 2.25
CA LEU A 48 -0.13 6.69 3.32
C LEU A 48 -0.98 7.58 4.23
N LEU A 49 -0.49 8.78 4.57
CA LEU A 49 -1.25 9.74 5.37
C LEU A 49 -2.51 10.21 4.63
N ASP A 50 -2.38 10.54 3.35
CA ASP A 50 -3.52 10.95 2.51
C ASP A 50 -4.58 9.84 2.39
N ALA A 51 -4.14 8.60 2.13
CA ALA A 51 -5.04 7.45 2.04
C ALA A 51 -5.71 7.14 3.39
N ALA A 52 -5.00 7.28 4.50
CA ALA A 52 -5.57 7.08 5.84
C ALA A 52 -6.64 8.12 6.17
N ASP A 53 -6.41 9.39 5.82
CA ASP A 53 -7.40 10.44 6.01
C ASP A 53 -8.65 10.19 5.13
N ALA A 54 -8.46 9.85 3.86
CA ALA A 54 -9.55 9.47 2.97
C ALA A 54 -10.34 8.26 3.50
N ALA A 55 -9.67 7.23 4.02
CA ALA A 55 -10.33 6.04 4.57
C ALA A 55 -11.22 6.36 5.79
N ARG A 56 -10.80 7.29 6.65
CA ARG A 56 -11.62 7.78 7.78
C ARG A 56 -12.87 8.50 7.28
N ARG A 57 -12.70 9.42 6.31
CA ARG A 57 -13.82 10.15 5.70
C ARG A 57 -14.80 9.21 5.01
N LEU A 58 -14.31 8.18 4.32
CA LEU A 58 -15.17 7.18 3.65
C LEU A 58 -15.96 6.34 4.66
N ARG A 59 -15.37 5.98 5.80
CA ARG A 59 -16.08 5.27 6.88
C ARG A 59 -17.19 6.12 7.48
N ASP A 60 -16.92 7.39 7.70
CA ASP A 60 -17.83 8.31 8.38
C ASP A 60 -18.85 8.92 7.39
N ARG A 61 -18.73 8.64 6.09
CA ARG A 61 -19.73 9.00 5.09
C ARG A 61 -20.94 8.08 5.28
N PRO A 62 -22.10 8.60 5.72
CA PRO A 62 -23.31 7.80 5.77
C PRO A 62 -23.58 7.26 4.36
N GLY A 63 -23.84 5.96 4.25
CA GLY A 63 -24.21 5.33 3.00
C GLY A 63 -25.39 6.07 2.37
N ASP A 64 -25.29 6.29 1.06
CA ASP A 64 -26.40 6.64 0.16
C ASP A 64 -27.58 5.68 0.35
#